data_AF-A0A2V8DQU3-F1
#
_entry.id   AF-A0A2V8DQU3-F1
#
_cell.length_a   1.000
_cell.length_b   1.000
_cell.length_c   1.000
_cell.angle_alpha   90.00
_cell.angle_beta   90.00
_cell.angle_gamma   90.00
#
_symmetry.space_group_name_H-M   'P 1'
#
loop_
_entity.id
_entity.type
_entity.pdbx_description
1 polymer ?
#
loop_
_entity_poly.entity_id
_entity_poly.type
_entity_poly.pdbx_seq_one_letter_code
_entity_poly.pdbx_strand_id
1 'polypeptide(L)'
;HRGLASAFLVVSGHDEEAFASAIAGVEPGGTTIVALMGVGRSAALAGRLIDRGWTRATPAAVIVDASMPGQQVWRGTLDDLAAERADIIAAGPGTIVVGAVVALAAQIHKAEASQGAPEIVRGYVSRR
;
A
#
# COMPACT_ATOMS: atom_id res chain seq x y z
N HIS A 1 4.70 -10.60 9.94
CA HIS A 1 5.30 -10.38 11.27
C HIS A 1 4.16 -10.24 12.28
N ARG A 2 4.16 -11.01 13.37
CA ARG A 2 3.13 -10.87 14.42
C ARG A 2 3.38 -9.51 15.12
N GLY A 3 2.31 -8.71 15.33
CA GLY A 3 2.36 -7.46 16.12
C GLY A 3 2.55 -6.12 15.37
N LEU A 4 2.61 -6.07 14.03
CA LEU A 4 2.80 -4.80 13.30
C LEU A 4 1.51 -4.08 12.91
N ALA A 5 0.43 -4.82 12.73
CA ALA A 5 -0.92 -4.30 12.57
C ALA A 5 -1.86 -5.37 13.15
N SER A 6 -2.83 -4.94 13.96
CA SER A 6 -3.83 -5.82 14.55
C SER A 6 -5.06 -6.00 13.63
N ALA A 7 -5.17 -5.16 12.60
CA ALA A 7 -6.24 -5.18 11.61
C ALA A 7 -5.76 -4.64 10.24
N PHE A 8 -6.54 -4.91 9.20
CA PHE A 8 -6.45 -4.21 7.93
C PHE A 8 -7.85 -3.82 7.43
N LEU A 9 -7.92 -2.71 6.72
CA LEU A 9 -9.14 -2.19 6.09
C LEU A 9 -8.91 -2.05 4.59
N VAL A 10 -9.75 -2.70 3.78
CA VAL A 10 -9.76 -2.57 2.33
C VAL A 10 -10.90 -1.67 1.91
N VAL A 11 -10.60 -0.61 1.16
CA VAL A 11 -11.56 0.41 0.76
C VAL A 11 -11.36 0.80 -0.70
N SER A 12 -12.42 1.29 -1.33
CA SER A 12 -12.30 2.03 -2.59
C SER A 12 -11.81 3.44 -2.30
N GLY A 13 -10.77 3.88 -3.01
CA GLY A 13 -10.28 5.25 -3.02
C GLY A 13 -10.82 6.07 -4.21
N HIS A 14 -11.75 5.52 -5.00
CA HIS A 14 -12.34 6.22 -6.15
C HIS A 14 -13.24 7.39 -5.72
N ASP A 15 -13.94 7.23 -4.59
CA ASP A 15 -14.80 8.24 -3.99
C ASP A 15 -14.23 8.68 -2.64
N GLU A 16 -13.99 9.98 -2.50
CA GLU A 16 -13.32 10.54 -1.33
C GLU A 16 -14.19 10.54 -0.07
N GLU A 17 -15.49 10.78 -0.22
CA GLU A 17 -16.42 10.84 0.91
C GLU A 17 -16.69 9.44 1.44
N ALA A 18 -16.84 8.46 0.55
CA ALA A 18 -16.93 7.06 0.90
C ALA A 18 -15.65 6.59 1.60
N PHE A 19 -14.47 6.97 1.09
CA PHE A 19 -13.20 6.69 1.75
C PHE A 19 -13.15 7.32 3.15
N ALA A 20 -13.47 8.62 3.25
CA ALA A 20 -13.47 9.35 4.51
C ALA A 20 -14.45 8.76 5.53
N SER A 21 -15.62 8.29 5.08
CA SER A 21 -16.60 7.59 5.92
C SER A 21 -16.03 6.24 6.41
N ALA A 22 -15.44 5.46 5.50
CA ALA A 22 -14.91 4.14 5.83
C ALA A 22 -13.76 4.18 6.85
N ILE A 23 -12.89 5.20 6.78
CA ILE A 23 -11.77 5.35 7.72
C ILE A 23 -12.17 6.09 9.02
N ALA A 24 -13.44 6.49 9.20
CA ALA A 24 -13.85 7.34 10.32
C ALA A 24 -13.70 6.69 11.70
N GLY A 25 -13.89 5.38 11.79
CA GLY A 25 -13.75 4.61 13.03
C GLY A 25 -12.40 3.92 13.18
N VAL A 26 -11.40 4.25 12.35
CA VAL A 26 -10.11 3.56 12.33
C VAL A 26 -9.06 4.39 13.07
N GLU A 27 -8.54 3.83 14.16
CA GLU A 27 -7.45 4.43 14.92
C GLU A 27 -6.11 4.35 14.16
N PRO A 28 -5.34 5.46 14.11
CA PRO A 28 -3.99 5.46 13.56
C PRO A 28 -3.07 4.43 14.24
N GLY A 29 -2.13 3.85 13.48
CA GLY A 29 -1.07 2.98 14.00
C GLY A 29 -1.46 1.53 14.34
N GLY A 30 -2.76 1.22 14.50
CA GLY A 30 -3.24 -0.15 14.77
C GLY A 30 -3.68 -0.93 13.53
N THR A 31 -3.97 -0.23 12.44
CA THR A 31 -4.63 -0.77 11.24
C THR A 31 -3.77 -0.50 10.00
N THR A 32 -3.74 -1.42 9.04
CA THR A 32 -3.22 -1.13 7.69
C THR A 32 -4.36 -0.73 6.77
N ILE A 33 -4.23 0.39 6.07
CA ILE A 33 -5.20 0.80 5.04
C ILE A 33 -4.76 0.28 3.69
N VAL A 34 -5.67 -0.33 2.94
CA VAL A 34 -5.48 -0.77 1.56
C VAL A 34 -6.54 -0.08 0.70
N ALA A 35 -6.14 0.93 -0.07
CA ALA A 35 -7.04 1.66 -0.96
C ALA A 35 -6.91 1.15 -2.40
N LEU A 36 -7.95 0.49 -2.88
CA LEU A 36 -8.12 0.08 -4.28
C LEU A 36 -8.64 1.25 -5.11
N MET A 37 -8.27 1.34 -6.39
CA MET A 37 -8.75 2.40 -7.30
C MET A 37 -8.45 3.84 -6.79
N GLY A 38 -7.50 3.98 -5.87
CA GLY A 38 -7.20 5.25 -5.21
C GLY A 38 -5.99 5.99 -5.76
N VAL A 39 -5.23 5.39 -6.68
CA VAL A 39 -3.92 5.88 -7.15
C VAL A 39 -4.00 7.32 -7.68
N GLY A 40 -4.94 7.60 -8.58
CA GLY A 40 -5.17 8.95 -9.12
C GLY A 40 -5.69 9.98 -8.10
N ARG A 41 -6.02 9.55 -6.89
CA ARG A 41 -6.48 10.40 -5.78
C ARG A 41 -5.56 10.31 -4.56
N SER A 42 -4.37 9.74 -4.71
CA SER A 42 -3.47 9.38 -3.60
C SER A 42 -3.15 10.55 -2.67
N ALA A 43 -2.93 11.75 -3.21
CA ALA A 43 -2.69 12.96 -2.42
C ALA A 43 -3.90 13.34 -1.54
N ALA A 44 -5.11 13.31 -2.11
CA ALA A 44 -6.34 13.57 -1.37
C ALA A 44 -6.58 12.51 -0.27
N LEU A 45 -6.38 11.23 -0.60
CA LEU A 45 -6.52 10.14 0.38
C LEU A 45 -5.49 10.25 1.52
N ALA A 46 -4.26 10.62 1.19
CA ALA A 46 -3.22 10.87 2.19
C ALA A 46 -3.58 12.05 3.11
N GLY A 47 -4.10 13.14 2.54
CA GLY A 47 -4.63 14.28 3.30
C GLY A 47 -5.71 13.86 4.30
N ARG A 48 -6.71 13.07 3.86
CA ARG A 48 -7.78 12.58 4.75
C ARG A 48 -7.26 11.73 5.91
N LEU A 49 -6.21 10.94 5.70
CA LEU A 49 -5.58 10.16 6.77
C LEU A 49 -4.83 11.07 7.74
N ILE A 50 -4.05 12.04 7.24
CA ILE A 50 -3.33 13.02 8.06
C ILE A 50 -4.32 13.84 8.92
N ASP A 51 -5.42 14.32 8.33
CA ASP A 51 -6.47 15.07 9.04
C ASP A 51 -7.15 14.24 10.15
N ARG A 52 -7.17 12.91 9.99
CA ARG A 52 -7.65 11.93 10.98
C ARG A 52 -6.61 11.61 12.07
N GLY A 53 -5.46 12.27 12.07
CA GLY A 53 -4.43 12.10 13.10
C GLY A 53 -3.37 11.05 12.77
N TRP A 54 -3.33 10.53 11.54
CA TRP A 54 -2.19 9.74 11.11
C TRP A 54 -0.95 10.62 11.01
N THR A 55 0.20 10.10 11.47
CA THR A 55 1.44 10.86 11.39
C THR A 55 1.86 11.03 9.93
N ARG A 56 2.37 12.20 9.56
CA ARG A 56 2.91 12.48 8.22
C ARG A 56 4.00 11.48 7.80
N ALA A 57 4.78 11.00 8.77
CA ALA A 57 5.82 10.00 8.59
C ALA A 57 5.29 8.56 8.45
N THR A 58 3.97 8.33 8.50
CA THR A 58 3.40 6.99 8.34
C THR A 58 3.85 6.40 7.00
N PRO A 59 4.46 5.20 7.00
CA PRO A 59 4.90 4.56 5.76
C PRO A 59 3.73 4.27 4.81
N ALA A 60 3.95 4.53 3.53
CA ALA A 60 2.99 4.27 2.47
C ALA A 60 3.68 3.68 1.22
N ALA A 61 2.92 2.89 0.46
CA ALA A 61 3.35 2.33 -0.80
C ALA A 61 2.26 2.44 -1.85
N VAL A 62 2.68 2.59 -3.10
CA VAL A 62 1.81 2.47 -4.28
C VAL A 62 2.34 1.30 -5.11
N ILE A 63 1.47 0.34 -5.40
CA ILE A 63 1.78 -0.80 -6.26
C ILE A 63 0.93 -0.68 -7.52
N VAL A 64 1.57 -0.55 -8.67
CA VAL A 64 0.92 -0.54 -9.99
C VAL A 64 1.22 -1.87 -10.68
N ASP A 65 0.24 -2.39 -11.43
CA ASP A 65 0.35 -3.67 -12.14
C ASP A 65 0.83 -4.81 -11.23
N ALA A 66 0.26 -4.87 -10.01
CA ALA A 66 0.57 -5.89 -9.02
C ALA A 66 0.48 -7.30 -9.63
N SER A 67 1.47 -8.15 -9.31
CA SER A 67 1.65 -9.52 -9.81
C SER A 67 1.80 -9.71 -11.32
N MET A 68 1.91 -8.62 -12.09
CA MET A 68 2.17 -8.65 -13.54
C MET A 68 3.65 -8.35 -13.84
N PRO A 69 4.18 -8.73 -15.01
CA PRO A 69 5.57 -8.45 -15.40
C PRO A 69 5.95 -6.96 -15.36
N GLY A 70 4.98 -6.05 -15.53
CA GLY A 70 5.16 -4.60 -15.46
C GLY A 70 5.06 -4.00 -14.06
N GLN A 71 5.04 -4.82 -12.99
CA GLN A 71 4.81 -4.33 -11.63
C GLN A 71 5.81 -3.23 -11.23
N GLN A 72 5.28 -2.11 -10.76
CA GLN A 72 6.06 -1.02 -10.19
C GLN A 72 5.64 -0.78 -8.75
N VAL A 73 6.62 -0.49 -7.89
CA VAL A 73 6.37 -0.21 -6.47
C VAL A 73 7.08 1.06 -6.06
N TRP A 74 6.30 2.06 -5.68
CA TRP A 74 6.77 3.25 -5.00
C TRP A 74 6.58 3.09 -3.49
N ARG A 75 7.51 3.63 -2.72
CA ARG A 75 7.46 3.64 -1.25
C ARG A 75 7.90 5.01 -0.76
N GLY A 76 7.25 5.48 0.29
CA GLY A 76 7.53 6.74 0.95
C GLY A 76 6.68 6.88 2.21
N THR A 77 6.24 8.09 2.47
CA THR A 77 5.40 8.45 3.61
C THR A 77 4.06 9.04 3.17
N LEU A 78 3.14 9.24 4.11
CA LEU A 78 1.91 10.02 3.85
C LEU A 78 2.22 11.44 3.42
N ASP A 79 3.29 12.05 3.93
CA ASP A 79 3.74 13.38 3.49
C ASP A 79 4.17 13.36 2.02
N ASP A 80 4.92 12.34 1.60
CA ASP A 80 5.35 12.20 0.21
C ASP A 80 4.17 11.96 -0.74
N LEU A 81 3.19 11.16 -0.32
CA LEU A 81 1.95 10.97 -1.08
C LEU A 81 1.12 12.26 -1.18
N ALA A 82 0.96 12.98 -0.07
CA ALA A 82 0.23 14.25 -0.04
C ALA A 82 0.90 15.33 -0.90
N ALA A 83 2.22 15.28 -1.04
CA ALA A 83 3.02 16.16 -1.90
C ALA A 83 3.14 15.67 -3.35
N GLU A 84 2.39 14.63 -3.75
CA GLU A 84 2.40 14.05 -5.11
C GLU A 84 3.78 13.56 -5.58
N ARG A 85 4.67 13.16 -4.67
CA ARG A 85 6.05 12.73 -4.98
C ARG A 85 6.16 11.29 -5.49
N ALA A 86 5.10 10.78 -6.12
CA ALA A 86 5.02 9.41 -6.59
C ALA A 86 4.83 9.38 -8.12
N ASP A 87 5.95 9.49 -8.83
CA ASP A 87 6.00 9.58 -10.29
C ASP A 87 5.35 8.39 -11.02
N ILE A 88 5.20 7.24 -10.34
CA ILE A 88 4.61 6.01 -10.91
C ILE A 88 3.07 6.04 -10.98
N ILE A 89 2.41 7.03 -10.36
CA ILE A 89 0.95 7.11 -10.21
C ILE A 89 0.21 7.11 -11.56
N ALA A 90 0.87 7.54 -12.64
CA ALA A 90 0.25 7.71 -13.96
C ALA A 90 0.18 6.41 -14.82
N ALA A 91 0.65 5.26 -14.34
CA ALA A 91 0.97 4.12 -15.21
C ALA A 91 -0.09 3.01 -15.35
N GLY A 92 -1.18 2.99 -14.57
CA GLY A 92 -2.17 1.91 -14.68
C GLY A 92 -2.97 1.62 -13.40
N PRO A 93 -3.70 0.49 -13.34
CA PRO A 93 -4.42 0.08 -12.13
C PRO A 93 -3.42 -0.16 -11.00
N GLY A 94 -3.72 0.37 -9.83
CA GLY A 94 -2.86 0.19 -8.68
C GLY A 94 -3.57 0.29 -7.34
N THR A 95 -2.82 -0.06 -6.31
CA THR A 95 -3.26 -0.12 -4.92
C THR A 95 -2.35 0.71 -4.04
N ILE A 96 -2.94 1.47 -3.14
CA ILE A 96 -2.20 2.21 -2.11
C ILE A 96 -2.27 1.40 -0.82
N VAL A 97 -1.14 1.22 -0.15
CA VAL A 97 -1.05 0.57 1.16
C VAL A 97 -0.43 1.56 2.15
N VAL A 98 -1.07 1.77 3.30
CA VAL A 98 -0.60 2.70 4.34
C VAL A 98 -0.51 1.97 5.68
N GLY A 99 0.64 2.09 6.35
CA GLY A 99 0.88 1.54 7.69
C GLY A 99 2.26 0.90 7.85
N ALA A 100 2.60 0.51 9.08
CA ALA A 100 3.91 -0.02 9.46
C ALA A 100 4.35 -1.26 8.64
N VAL A 101 3.40 -2.02 8.08
CA VAL A 101 3.67 -3.17 7.22
C VAL A 101 4.47 -2.82 5.96
N VAL A 102 4.38 -1.58 5.48
CA VAL A 102 5.15 -1.11 4.31
C VAL A 102 6.65 -1.13 4.60
N ALA A 103 7.05 -0.70 5.82
CA ALA A 103 8.45 -0.71 6.23
C ALA A 103 9.00 -2.15 6.35
N LEU A 104 8.18 -3.10 6.81
CA LEU A 104 8.56 -4.51 6.85
C LEU A 104 8.81 -5.08 5.45
N ALA A 105 7.94 -4.77 4.49
CA ALA A 105 8.09 -5.28 3.12
C ALA A 105 9.45 -4.88 2.52
N ALA A 106 9.93 -3.66 2.80
CA ALA A 106 11.26 -3.22 2.37
C ALA A 106 12.40 -4.06 2.99
N GLN A 107 12.26 -4.46 4.26
CA GLN A 107 13.25 -5.30 4.94
C GLN A 107 13.29 -6.72 4.40
N ILE A 108 12.12 -7.33 4.13
CA ILE A 108 12.03 -8.70 3.57
C ILE A 108 12.64 -8.73 2.16
N HIS A 109 12.29 -7.77 1.30
CA HIS A 109 12.82 -7.75 -0.06
C HIS A 109 14.34 -7.51 -0.10
N LYS A 110 14.85 -6.69 0.82
CA LYS A 110 16.30 -6.51 0.99
C LYS A 110 16.97 -7.82 1.40
N ALA A 111 16.35 -8.59 2.30
CA ALA A 111 16.85 -9.89 2.72
C ALA A 111 16.85 -10.92 1.58
N GLU A 112 15.77 -11.00 0.80
CA GLU A 112 15.66 -11.87 -0.39
C GLU A 112 16.68 -11.52 -1.47
N ALA A 113 16.87 -10.22 -1.75
CA ALA A 113 17.89 -9.75 -2.69
C ALA A 113 19.32 -10.08 -2.24
N SER A 114 19.57 -10.14 -0.92
CA SER A 114 20.84 -10.59 -0.35
C SER A 114 20.99 -12.12 -0.21
N GLN A 115 19.92 -12.90 -0.43
CA GLN A 115 19.92 -14.36 -0.28
C GLN A 115 19.95 -15.13 -1.61
N GLY A 116 19.91 -14.45 -2.76
CA GLY A 116 19.84 -15.12 -4.07
C GLY A 116 18.44 -15.68 -4.34
N ALA A 117 17.99 -15.61 -5.59
CA ALA A 117 16.61 -15.92 -5.95
C ALA A 117 16.22 -17.36 -5.56
N PRO A 118 15.08 -17.58 -4.86
CA PRO A 118 14.63 -18.92 -4.54
C PRO A 118 14.23 -19.69 -5.81
N GLU A 119 14.59 -20.98 -5.85
CA GLU A 119 14.23 -21.90 -6.93
C GLU A 119 12.71 -22.06 -7.01
N ILE A 120 12.10 -21.60 -8.10
CA ILE A 120 10.65 -21.74 -8.33
C ILE A 120 10.36 -23.18 -8.77
N VAL A 121 9.88 -24.02 -7.85
CA VAL A 121 9.30 -25.32 -8.18
C VAL A 121 7.90 -25.11 -8.78
N ARG A 122 7.79 -25.21 -10.11
CA ARG A 122 6.49 -25.18 -10.81
C ARG A 122 5.75 -26.51 -10.62
N GLY A 123 4.78 -26.54 -9.70
CA GLY A 123 3.79 -27.63 -9.60
C GLY A 123 2.70 -27.51 -10.66
N TYR A 124 2.55 -28.53 -11.50
CA TYR A 124 1.52 -28.64 -12.54
C TYR A 124 0.19 -29.13 -11.92
N VAL A 125 -0.93 -28.43 -12.15
CA VAL A 125 -2.28 -28.90 -11.74
C VAL A 125 -2.98 -29.51 -12.96
N SER A 126 -3.20 -30.84 -12.89
CA SER A 126 -3.96 -31.61 -13.88
C SER A 126 -5.46 -31.30 -13.77
N ARG A 127 -6.09 -30.94 -14.89
CA ARG A 127 -7.56 -30.78 -14.98
C ARG A 127 -8.20 -32.15 -15.22
N ARG A 128 -9.27 -32.44 -14.48
CA ARG A 128 -10.28 -33.43 -14.90
C ARG A 128 -11.35 -32.75 -15.70
#